data_AF-A0A1X7V6K5-F1
#
_entry.id   AF-A0A1X7V6K5-F1
#
_cell.length_a   1.000
_cell.length_b   1.000
_cell.length_c   1.000
_cell.angle_alpha   90.00
_cell.angle_beta   90.00
_cell.angle_gamma   90.00
#
_symmetry.space_group_name_H-M   'P 1'
#
loop_
_entity.id
_entity.type
_entity.pdbx_description
1 polymer ?
#
loop_
_entity_poly.entity_id
_entity_poly.type
_entity_poly.pdbx_seq_one_letter_code
_entity_poly.pdbx_strand_id
1 'polypeptide(L)'
;MIDPHKDVEASLDLNVHNPLSLEEDSPWNQYFQDGEIKQIITQDIVRTHPDQMFFRQQDIQNSMLDILFCYAKEEPDISYRQGMHELLAPILFILHAESRDDVQNDDSLSPALKVVMDPACIDADAFALFSELMEGMQHFFLSASLESDIIRARQQKNSNRHVRKPFESDEVYLPTSSIARKLDKIHDVLLKNADEQLYYRLRDLGIPPQTYGIRWIRLLFGREFHLPSMLQLWDALFVEGNSLGLMDYVFVTMLTLIRDTLLTDDYSTCMQLLMKYPPWFEVSDLVQRALHLRNPARYPDPVPHVREWTQINEDMHTPSPNQLHIQEDRSPPEVVKMSHKGVHKQHSDISYQLVNGTQLVIVLH
;
A
#
# COMPACT_ATOMS: atom_id res chain seq x y z
N MET A 1 20.72 12.91 12.04
CA MET A 1 19.95 14.06 11.54
C MET A 1 20.68 15.32 11.95
N ILE A 2 20.88 16.27 11.03
CA ILE A 2 21.59 17.52 11.33
C ILE A 2 20.58 18.50 11.91
N ASP A 3 20.82 18.97 13.13
CA ASP A 3 20.00 20.01 13.76
C ASP A 3 20.88 21.26 13.85
N PRO A 4 20.82 22.18 12.87
CA PRO A 4 21.67 23.36 12.84
C PRO A 4 21.41 24.31 14.02
N HIS A 5 20.35 24.09 14.81
CA HIS A 5 20.12 24.79 16.07
C HIS A 5 20.95 24.23 17.24
N LYS A 6 21.42 22.98 17.15
CA LYS A 6 22.21 22.28 18.19
C LYS A 6 23.67 22.07 17.79
N ASP A 7 23.95 21.93 16.49
CA ASP A 7 25.28 21.64 15.94
C ASP A 7 26.08 22.92 15.63
N VAL A 8 26.21 23.83 16.61
CA VAL A 8 27.03 25.05 16.46
C VAL A 8 28.44 24.77 16.95
N GLU A 9 29.27 24.12 16.12
CA GLU A 9 30.72 24.18 16.33
C GLU A 9 31.21 25.62 16.12
N ALA A 10 32.09 26.10 17.01
CA ALA A 10 32.47 27.51 17.16
C ALA A 10 33.29 28.11 15.98
N SER A 11 33.39 27.43 14.83
CA SER A 11 34.18 27.86 13.67
C SER A 11 33.45 27.72 12.32
N LEU A 12 32.13 27.86 12.29
CA LEU A 12 31.33 27.71 11.07
C LEU A 12 31.29 29.00 10.24
N ASP A 13 31.47 28.86 8.91
CA ASP A 13 31.32 29.94 7.95
C ASP A 13 29.85 30.42 7.93
N LEU A 14 29.61 31.63 8.41
CA LEU A 14 28.29 32.23 8.57
C LEU A 14 27.55 32.43 7.24
N ASN A 15 28.25 32.46 6.10
CA ASN A 15 27.61 32.54 4.79
C ASN A 15 26.98 31.20 4.36
N VAL A 16 27.50 30.08 4.87
CA VAL A 16 27.01 28.72 4.57
C VAL A 16 26.04 28.23 5.65
N HIS A 17 26.30 28.56 6.93
CA HIS A 17 25.52 28.12 8.10
C HIS A 17 24.46 29.13 8.55
N ASN A 18 23.62 29.61 7.64
CA ASN A 18 22.48 30.45 8.00
C ASN A 18 21.18 29.97 7.34
N PRO A 19 20.00 30.25 7.96
CA PRO A 19 18.69 29.81 7.48
C PRO A 19 18.25 30.42 6.14
N LEU A 20 19.02 31.37 5.59
CA LEU A 20 18.76 32.00 4.30
C LEU A 20 19.81 31.61 3.24
N SER A 21 20.70 30.65 3.56
CA SER A 21 21.74 30.20 2.64
C SER A 21 21.10 29.52 1.43
N LEU A 22 21.54 29.93 0.24
CA LEU A 22 21.11 29.35 -1.04
C LEU A 22 22.04 28.24 -1.52
N GLU A 23 23.11 27.95 -0.77
CA GLU A 23 24.06 26.90 -1.09
C GLU A 23 23.42 25.51 -0.87
N GLU A 24 23.55 24.62 -1.85
CA GLU A 24 22.97 23.26 -1.80
C GLU A 24 23.50 22.43 -0.63
N ASP A 25 24.76 22.66 -0.23
CA ASP A 25 25.42 21.95 0.87
C ASP A 25 25.14 22.56 2.26
N SER A 26 24.28 23.58 2.36
CA SER A 26 23.96 24.18 3.66
C SER A 26 23.19 23.22 4.57
N PRO A 27 23.61 23.03 5.83
CA PRO A 27 22.84 22.27 6.83
C PRO A 27 21.42 22.77 7.04
N TRP A 28 21.18 24.07 6.81
CA TRP A 28 19.84 24.65 6.90
C TRP A 28 18.95 24.21 5.74
N ASN A 29 19.49 24.13 4.53
CA ASN A 29 18.75 23.64 3.38
C ASN A 29 18.34 22.17 3.60
N GLN A 30 19.28 21.34 4.08
CA GLN A 30 18.97 19.96 4.47
C GLN A 30 17.95 19.87 5.60
N TYR A 31 18.04 20.74 6.61
CA TYR A 31 17.07 20.79 7.71
C TYR A 31 15.66 21.14 7.23
N PHE A 32 15.51 22.13 6.34
CA PHE A 32 14.21 22.50 5.77
C PHE A 32 13.65 21.39 4.88
N GLN A 33 14.48 20.78 4.01
CA GLN A 33 14.07 19.65 3.18
C GLN A 33 13.63 18.45 4.03
N ASP A 34 14.39 18.10 5.06
CA ASP A 34 14.03 17.02 5.99
C ASP A 34 12.72 17.34 6.72
N GLY A 35 12.51 18.59 7.12
CA GLY A 35 11.27 19.08 7.73
C GLY A 35 10.06 18.97 6.80
N GLU A 36 10.22 19.34 5.52
CA GLU A 36 9.17 19.22 4.51
C GLU A 36 8.79 17.75 4.25
N ILE A 37 9.79 16.88 4.08
CA ILE A 37 9.56 15.43 3.88
C ILE A 37 8.79 14.86 5.06
N LYS A 38 9.24 15.14 6.29
CA LYS A 38 8.55 14.68 7.51
C LYS A 38 7.13 15.19 7.58
N GLN A 39 6.88 16.45 7.26
CA GLN A 39 5.54 17.02 7.27
C GLN A 39 4.60 16.31 6.29
N ILE A 40 5.06 16.03 5.07
CA ILE A 40 4.28 15.30 4.07
C ILE A 40 3.99 13.87 4.56
N ILE A 41 5.00 13.17 5.08
CA ILE A 41 4.84 11.82 5.62
C ILE A 41 3.83 11.81 6.78
N THR A 42 3.94 12.75 7.72
CA THR A 42 3.02 12.83 8.87
C THR A 42 1.57 13.04 8.42
N GLN A 43 1.32 13.92 7.45
CA GLN A 43 -0.04 14.14 6.93
C GLN A 43 -0.63 12.86 6.33
N ASP A 44 0.20 12.05 5.68
CA ASP A 44 -0.18 10.79 5.08
C ASP A 44 -0.45 9.70 6.13
N ILE A 45 0.42 9.56 7.13
CA ILE A 45 0.27 8.60 8.23
C ILE A 45 -1.04 8.81 8.98
N VAL A 46 -1.41 10.07 9.29
CA VAL A 46 -2.63 10.38 10.04
C VAL A 46 -3.89 9.91 9.31
N ARG A 47 -3.86 9.79 7.98
CA ARG A 47 -5.00 9.31 7.17
C ARG A 47 -4.93 7.82 6.78
N THR A 48 -3.88 7.10 7.16
CA THR A 48 -3.70 5.67 6.84
C THR A 48 -4.66 4.80 7.64
N HIS A 49 -5.51 4.01 6.97
CA HIS A 49 -6.47 3.09 7.61
C HIS A 49 -7.19 3.69 8.84
N PRO A 50 -8.00 4.76 8.65
CA PRO A 50 -8.56 5.54 9.76
C PRO A 50 -9.46 4.73 10.69
N ASP A 51 -10.06 3.64 10.17
CA ASP A 51 -10.98 2.78 10.92
C ASP A 51 -10.25 1.76 11.82
N GLN A 52 -8.93 1.64 11.72
CA GLN A 52 -8.15 0.68 12.51
C GLN A 52 -7.41 1.38 13.66
N MET A 53 -7.76 0.98 14.90
CA MET A 53 -7.17 1.57 16.12
C MET A 53 -5.66 1.40 16.21
N PHE A 54 -5.09 0.34 15.64
CA PHE A 54 -3.65 0.10 15.58
C PHE A 54 -2.90 1.30 14.98
N PHE A 55 -3.34 1.80 13.82
CA PHE A 55 -2.68 2.95 13.16
C PHE A 55 -2.99 4.31 13.81
N ARG A 56 -3.82 4.34 14.85
CA ARG A 56 -4.08 5.55 15.65
C ARG A 56 -3.08 5.71 16.78
N GLN A 57 -2.33 4.67 17.12
CA GLN A 57 -1.37 4.69 18.22
C GLN A 57 -0.14 5.53 17.86
N GLN A 58 0.35 6.35 18.80
CA GLN A 58 1.39 7.34 18.51
C GLN A 58 2.76 6.69 18.25
N ASP A 59 3.07 5.61 18.95
CA ASP A 59 4.24 4.77 18.75
C ASP A 59 4.25 4.18 17.32
N ILE A 60 3.12 3.63 16.86
CA ILE A 60 3.00 3.12 15.48
C ILE A 60 3.18 4.25 14.44
N GLN A 61 2.58 5.42 14.67
CA GLN A 61 2.76 6.56 13.76
C GLN A 61 4.20 7.08 13.74
N ASN A 62 4.89 7.06 14.88
CA ASN A 62 6.30 7.44 14.97
C ASN A 62 7.19 6.42 14.24
N SER A 63 6.96 5.12 14.45
CA SER A 63 7.66 4.05 13.73
C SER A 63 7.49 4.20 12.21
N MET A 64 6.25 4.38 11.73
CA MET A 64 6.00 4.62 10.30
C MET A 64 6.72 5.87 9.78
N LEU A 65 6.75 6.96 10.55
CA LEU A 65 7.43 8.20 10.17
C LEU A 65 8.94 7.96 10.04
N ASP A 66 9.55 7.30 11.02
CA ASP A 66 10.98 7.05 11.05
C ASP A 66 11.40 6.12 9.91
N ILE A 67 10.65 5.04 9.66
CA ILE A 67 10.92 4.10 8.56
C ILE A 67 10.83 4.81 7.19
N LEU A 68 9.73 5.53 6.92
CA LEU A 68 9.53 6.22 5.64
C LEU A 68 10.54 7.35 5.44
N PHE A 69 10.88 8.06 6.52
CA PHE A 69 11.88 9.11 6.47
C PHE A 69 13.29 8.54 6.22
N CYS A 70 13.68 7.46 6.90
CA CYS A 70 14.93 6.76 6.64
C CYS A 70 15.01 6.31 5.18
N TYR A 71 13.94 5.70 4.65
CA TYR A 71 13.91 5.29 3.24
C TYR A 71 14.09 6.48 2.29
N ALA A 72 13.39 7.59 2.55
CA ALA A 72 13.49 8.80 1.74
C ALA A 72 14.90 9.42 1.74
N LYS A 73 15.69 9.17 2.79
CA LYS A 73 17.10 9.61 2.90
C LYS A 73 18.07 8.64 2.24
N GLU A 74 17.82 7.33 2.30
CA GLU A 74 18.64 6.33 1.61
C GLU A 74 18.45 6.37 0.09
N GLU A 75 17.24 6.69 -0.37
CA GLU A 75 16.90 6.73 -1.79
C GLU A 75 16.49 8.15 -2.23
N PRO A 76 17.43 9.11 -2.34
CA PRO A 76 17.12 10.52 -2.62
C PRO A 76 16.57 10.75 -4.03
N ASP A 77 16.86 9.87 -5.00
CA ASP A 77 16.37 9.96 -6.39
C ASP A 77 14.83 9.92 -6.44
N ILE A 78 14.23 9.01 -5.67
CA ILE A 78 12.78 8.84 -5.57
C ILE A 78 12.20 9.69 -4.42
N SER A 79 12.91 9.68 -3.28
CA SER A 79 12.48 10.18 -1.99
C SER A 79 11.10 9.64 -1.58
N TYR A 80 10.46 10.24 -0.58
CA TYR A 80 9.09 9.88 -0.20
C TYR A 80 8.09 10.25 -1.30
N ARG A 81 7.17 9.33 -1.61
CA ARG A 81 6.03 9.57 -2.51
C ARG A 81 4.74 9.10 -1.88
N GLN A 82 3.68 9.89 -2.07
CA GLN A 82 2.35 9.56 -1.59
C GLN A 82 1.92 8.16 -2.09
N GLY A 83 1.46 7.33 -1.17
CA GLY A 83 1.11 5.92 -1.37
C GLY A 83 2.11 4.95 -0.73
N MET A 84 3.37 5.37 -0.51
CA MET A 84 4.38 4.53 0.18
C MET A 84 3.95 4.17 1.60
N HIS A 85 3.29 5.09 2.32
CA HIS A 85 2.73 4.83 3.65
C HIS A 85 1.70 3.69 3.66
N GLU A 86 0.96 3.51 2.57
CA GLU A 86 -0.05 2.44 2.44
C GLU A 86 0.59 1.10 2.11
N LEU A 87 1.80 1.09 1.54
CA LEU A 87 2.59 -0.13 1.36
C LEU A 87 3.30 -0.54 2.65
N LEU A 88 3.79 0.42 3.44
CA LEU A 88 4.44 0.14 4.72
C LEU A 88 3.45 -0.34 5.79
N ALA A 89 2.26 0.27 5.87
CA ALA A 89 1.31 0.00 6.94
C ALA A 89 0.96 -1.50 7.13
N PRO A 90 0.65 -2.27 6.08
CA PRO A 90 0.38 -3.70 6.21
C PRO A 90 1.58 -4.53 6.68
N ILE A 91 2.80 -4.17 6.23
CA ILE A 91 4.04 -4.83 6.65
C ILE A 91 4.22 -4.65 8.16
N LEU A 92 4.15 -3.41 8.63
CA LEU A 92 4.30 -3.09 10.04
C LEU A 92 3.21 -3.75 10.89
N PHE A 93 1.97 -3.78 10.40
CA PHE A 93 0.86 -4.44 11.07
C PHE A 93 1.12 -5.95 11.28
N ILE A 94 1.58 -6.66 10.25
CA ILE A 94 1.87 -8.10 10.37
C ILE A 94 3.02 -8.34 11.35
N LEU A 95 4.11 -7.58 11.26
CA LEU A 95 5.26 -7.76 12.15
C LEU A 95 4.87 -7.59 13.61
N HIS A 96 4.05 -6.59 13.94
CA HIS A 96 3.51 -6.45 15.28
C HIS A 96 2.60 -7.62 15.68
N ALA A 97 1.73 -8.08 14.76
CA ALA A 97 0.80 -9.17 15.02
C ALA A 97 1.49 -10.53 15.25
N GLU A 98 2.66 -10.75 14.64
CA GLU A 98 3.45 -11.98 14.75
C GLU A 98 4.55 -11.90 15.82
N SER A 99 4.88 -10.70 16.30
CA SER A 99 5.87 -10.50 17.37
C SER A 99 5.44 -11.13 18.70
N ARG A 100 6.41 -11.58 19.49
CA ARG A 100 6.17 -12.23 20.80
C ARG A 100 7.22 -11.82 21.83
N ASP A 101 6.77 -11.32 22.97
CA ASP A 101 7.65 -10.93 24.10
C ASP A 101 8.42 -12.12 24.71
N ASP A 102 7.86 -13.33 24.61
CA ASP A 102 8.44 -14.55 25.17
C ASP A 102 9.31 -15.34 24.19
N VAL A 103 9.52 -14.83 22.96
CA VAL A 103 10.14 -15.59 21.86
C VAL A 103 11.54 -16.13 22.20
N GLN A 104 12.32 -15.37 22.97
CA GLN A 104 13.69 -15.75 23.32
C GLN A 104 13.72 -17.00 24.22
N ASN A 105 12.69 -17.20 25.04
CA ASN A 105 12.57 -18.31 25.98
C ASN A 105 11.97 -19.58 25.36
N ASP A 106 11.47 -19.51 24.12
CA ASP A 106 10.82 -20.64 23.45
C ASP A 106 11.87 -21.50 22.73
N ASP A 107 12.34 -22.56 23.38
CA ASP A 107 13.33 -23.50 22.83
C ASP A 107 12.81 -24.30 21.62
N SER A 108 11.51 -24.25 21.30
CA SER A 108 10.95 -24.91 20.13
C SER A 108 11.19 -24.14 18.83
N LEU A 109 11.48 -22.84 18.92
CA LEU A 109 11.68 -21.97 17.76
C LEU A 109 13.11 -22.04 17.23
N SER A 110 13.24 -21.98 15.91
CA SER A 110 14.55 -21.86 15.28
C SER A 110 15.18 -20.51 15.64
N PRO A 111 16.53 -20.40 15.68
CA PRO A 111 17.20 -19.13 15.95
C PRO A 111 16.78 -18.00 14.99
N ALA A 112 16.46 -18.34 13.74
CA ALA A 112 15.98 -17.36 12.76
C ALA A 112 14.60 -16.80 13.13
N LEU A 113 13.67 -17.65 13.57
CA LEU A 113 12.32 -17.21 13.99
C LEU A 113 12.39 -16.36 15.26
N LYS A 114 13.31 -16.65 16.18
CA LYS A 114 13.52 -15.82 17.38
C LYS A 114 13.96 -14.40 17.06
N VAL A 115 14.71 -14.20 15.97
CA VAL A 115 15.13 -12.86 15.52
C VAL A 115 13.96 -12.14 14.84
N VAL A 116 13.28 -12.81 13.91
CA VAL A 116 12.20 -12.19 13.11
C VAL A 116 10.98 -11.81 13.96
N MET A 117 10.71 -12.54 15.04
CA MET A 117 9.56 -12.28 15.93
C MET A 117 9.93 -11.41 17.14
N ASP A 118 11.17 -10.88 17.21
CA ASP A 118 11.62 -10.03 18.32
C ASP A 118 10.98 -8.64 18.25
N PRO A 119 10.19 -8.22 19.26
CA PRO A 119 9.57 -6.90 19.28
C PRO A 119 10.57 -5.73 19.21
N ALA A 120 11.82 -5.94 19.62
CA ALA A 120 12.85 -4.91 19.57
C ALA A 120 13.37 -4.62 18.15
N CYS A 121 13.12 -5.51 17.19
CA CYS A 121 13.62 -5.42 15.83
C CYS A 121 12.55 -5.04 14.79
N ILE A 122 11.29 -4.85 15.20
CA ILE A 122 10.16 -4.61 14.30
C ILE A 122 10.43 -3.47 13.31
N ASP A 123 10.90 -2.31 13.78
CA ASP A 123 11.13 -1.17 12.89
C ASP A 123 12.22 -1.44 11.84
N ALA A 124 13.26 -2.19 12.23
CA ALA A 124 14.35 -2.56 11.34
C ALA A 124 13.91 -3.61 10.31
N ASP A 125 13.14 -4.61 10.74
CA ASP A 125 12.58 -5.64 9.87
C ASP A 125 11.55 -5.03 8.90
N ALA A 126 10.70 -4.13 9.39
CA ALA A 126 9.76 -3.38 8.57
C ALA A 126 10.48 -2.54 7.52
N PHE A 127 11.57 -1.86 7.89
CA PHE A 127 12.39 -1.11 6.96
C PHE A 127 13.02 -2.02 5.89
N ALA A 128 13.58 -3.17 6.28
CA ALA A 128 14.19 -4.10 5.34
C ALA A 128 13.17 -4.67 4.34
N LEU A 129 12.02 -5.13 4.82
CA LEU A 129 10.93 -5.65 3.98
C LEU A 129 10.35 -4.57 3.07
N PHE A 130 10.17 -3.35 3.58
CA PHE A 130 9.69 -2.22 2.79
C PHE A 130 10.68 -1.83 1.70
N SER A 131 11.97 -1.78 2.01
CA SER A 131 13.02 -1.48 1.03
C SER A 131 13.09 -2.52 -0.09
N GLU A 132 12.99 -3.81 0.26
CA GLU A 132 12.92 -4.91 -0.71
C GLU A 132 11.69 -4.78 -1.62
N LEU A 133 10.52 -4.52 -1.03
CA LEU A 133 9.29 -4.28 -1.80
C LEU A 133 9.45 -3.09 -2.75
N MET A 134 10.05 -2.01 -2.25
CA MET A 134 10.27 -0.80 -3.03
C MET A 134 11.29 -0.98 -4.14
N GLU A 135 12.23 -1.93 -4.06
CA GLU A 135 13.12 -2.26 -5.17
C GLU A 135 12.32 -2.62 -6.44
N GLY A 136 11.26 -3.43 -6.27
CA GLY A 136 10.33 -3.80 -7.34
C GLY A 136 9.32 -2.70 -7.71
N MET A 137 8.96 -1.83 -6.77
CA MET A 137 7.83 -0.89 -6.92
C MET A 137 8.23 0.55 -7.24
N GLN A 138 9.44 0.99 -6.91
CA GLN A 138 9.89 2.39 -6.96
C GLN A 138 9.63 3.09 -8.29
N HIS A 139 9.85 2.39 -9.40
CA HIS A 139 9.68 2.96 -10.74
C HIS A 139 8.24 3.40 -11.01
N PHE A 140 7.24 2.72 -10.41
CA PHE A 140 5.84 3.10 -10.55
C PHE A 140 5.50 4.41 -9.85
N PHE A 141 6.29 4.87 -8.88
CA PHE A 141 6.07 6.12 -8.14
C PHE A 141 6.70 7.34 -8.81
N LEU A 142 7.58 7.14 -9.79
CA LEU A 142 8.25 8.23 -10.48
C LEU A 142 7.28 8.98 -11.42
N SER A 143 7.46 10.29 -11.52
CA SER A 143 6.82 11.08 -12.57
C SER A 143 7.59 10.90 -13.87
N ALA A 144 6.94 11.04 -15.02
CA ALA A 144 7.62 10.79 -16.29
C ALA A 144 8.78 11.78 -16.58
N SER A 145 8.68 13.00 -16.05
CA SER A 145 9.79 13.97 -16.06
C SER A 145 10.95 13.46 -15.22
N LEU A 146 10.67 13.03 -13.98
CA LEU A 146 11.68 12.56 -13.05
C LEU A 146 12.36 11.27 -13.52
N GLU A 147 11.60 10.33 -14.09
CA GLU A 147 12.16 9.13 -14.73
C GLU A 147 13.21 9.50 -15.78
N SER A 148 12.88 10.48 -16.63
CA SER A 148 13.76 10.92 -17.71
C SER A 148 15.02 11.60 -17.19
N ASP A 149 14.90 12.40 -16.14
CA ASP A 149 16.04 13.10 -15.53
C ASP A 149 16.98 12.14 -14.79
N ILE A 150 16.43 11.15 -14.08
CA ILE A 150 17.21 10.06 -13.45
C ILE A 150 17.97 9.25 -14.52
N ILE A 151 17.30 8.86 -15.61
CA ILE A 151 17.94 8.13 -16.71
C ILE A 151 19.09 8.95 -17.32
N ARG A 152 18.87 10.24 -17.56
CA ARG A 152 19.91 11.16 -18.07
C ARG A 152 21.10 11.27 -17.10
N ALA A 153 20.85 11.41 -15.80
CA ALA A 153 21.89 11.50 -14.78
C ALA A 153 22.74 10.21 -14.70
N ARG A 154 22.10 9.03 -14.78
CA ARG A 154 22.79 7.73 -14.79
C ARG A 154 23.61 7.51 -16.06
N GLN A 155 23.12 7.95 -17.22
CA GLN A 155 23.87 7.86 -18.49
C GLN A 155 25.10 8.78 -18.52
N GLN A 156 25.01 9.97 -17.92
CA GLN A 156 26.14 10.90 -17.82
C GLN A 156 27.26 10.38 -16.92
N LYS A 157 26.94 9.63 -15.85
CA LYS A 157 27.95 8.96 -15.00
C LYS A 157 28.70 7.83 -15.73
N ASN A 158 28.12 7.26 -16.80
CA ASN A 158 28.68 6.10 -17.51
C ASN A 158 29.31 6.42 -18.89
N SER A 159 29.45 7.69 -19.30
CA SER A 159 30.03 8.01 -20.61
C SER A 159 30.89 9.27 -20.60
N ASN A 160 32.20 9.07 -20.75
CA ASN A 160 33.08 10.09 -21.30
C ASN A 160 32.82 10.20 -22.82
N ARG A 161 32.38 11.39 -23.25
CA ARG A 161 32.15 11.87 -24.63
C ARG A 161 30.92 11.32 -25.36
N HIS A 162 29.87 12.15 -25.44
CA HIS A 162 29.12 12.33 -26.69
C HIS A 162 28.79 13.81 -26.91
N VAL A 163 29.23 14.35 -28.04
CA VAL A 163 28.98 15.72 -28.50
C VAL A 163 27.54 15.79 -29.00
N ARG A 164 26.71 16.63 -28.37
CA ARG A 164 25.35 16.92 -28.84
C ARG A 164 25.41 17.72 -30.15
N LYS A 165 24.59 17.35 -31.13
CA LYS A 165 24.33 18.19 -32.31
C LYS A 165 23.30 19.25 -31.94
N PRO A 166 23.57 20.55 -32.16
CA PRO A 166 22.57 21.60 -31.99
C PRO A 166 21.53 21.51 -33.14
N PHE A 167 20.26 21.78 -32.83
CA PHE A 167 19.11 21.91 -33.77
C PHE A 167 18.37 20.64 -34.23
N GLU A 168 18.42 19.54 -33.48
CA GLU A 168 17.38 18.51 -33.65
C GLU A 168 16.12 19.02 -32.95
N SER A 169 15.07 19.31 -33.71
CA SER A 169 13.78 19.76 -33.21
C SER A 169 13.18 18.66 -32.33
N ASP A 170 13.20 18.87 -31.02
CA ASP A 170 12.47 18.07 -30.04
C ASP A 170 10.96 18.21 -30.33
N GLU A 171 10.41 17.40 -31.23
CA GLU A 171 9.01 17.01 -31.12
C GLU A 171 8.88 16.26 -29.80
N VAL A 172 8.53 16.99 -28.74
CA VAL A 172 8.41 16.49 -27.37
C VAL A 172 7.24 15.51 -27.31
N TYR A 173 7.49 14.25 -27.68
CA TYR A 173 6.77 13.15 -27.05
C TYR A 173 7.10 13.26 -25.57
N LEU A 174 6.19 13.84 -24.78
CA LEU A 174 6.33 13.76 -23.33
C LEU A 174 6.46 12.27 -23.00
N PRO A 175 7.53 11.86 -22.30
CA PRO A 175 7.65 10.49 -21.83
C PRO A 175 6.38 10.16 -21.04
N THR A 176 5.74 9.04 -21.35
CA THR A 176 4.67 8.48 -20.51
C THR A 176 5.34 7.75 -19.35
N SER A 177 4.89 7.99 -18.11
CA SER A 177 5.44 7.31 -16.92
C SER A 177 5.44 5.79 -17.10
N SER A 178 6.41 5.09 -16.50
CA SER A 178 6.53 3.62 -16.56
C SER A 178 5.23 2.89 -16.24
N ILE A 179 4.49 3.36 -15.23
CA ILE A 179 3.18 2.81 -14.87
C ILE A 179 2.13 2.97 -15.97
N ALA A 180 2.08 4.12 -16.63
CA ALA A 180 1.13 4.35 -17.73
C ALA A 180 1.41 3.39 -18.88
N ARG A 181 2.69 3.18 -19.24
CA ARG A 181 3.11 2.21 -20.27
C ARG A 181 2.74 0.77 -19.90
N LYS A 182 2.89 0.40 -18.62
CA LYS A 182 2.49 -0.92 -18.12
C LYS A 182 0.98 -1.10 -18.24
N LEU A 183 0.20 -0.10 -17.85
CA LEU A 183 -1.26 -0.13 -17.94
C LEU A 183 -1.75 -0.21 -19.40
N ASP A 184 -1.13 0.54 -20.32
CA ASP A 184 -1.42 0.42 -21.75
C ASP A 184 -1.15 -0.99 -22.25
N LYS A 185 0.00 -1.59 -21.86
CA LYS A 185 0.32 -2.98 -22.22
C LYS A 185 -0.69 -3.98 -21.64
N ILE A 186 -1.09 -3.82 -20.37
CA ILE A 186 -2.10 -4.67 -19.74
C ILE A 186 -3.41 -4.57 -20.52
N HIS A 187 -3.83 -3.36 -20.90
CA HIS A 187 -5.07 -3.13 -21.61
C HIS A 187 -5.04 -3.62 -23.07
N ASP A 188 -4.06 -3.19 -23.86
CA ASP A 188 -3.99 -3.47 -25.31
C ASP A 188 -3.55 -4.90 -25.64
N VAL A 189 -2.85 -5.57 -24.72
CA VAL A 189 -2.35 -6.94 -24.95
C VAL A 189 -3.11 -7.95 -24.10
N LEU A 190 -3.06 -7.82 -22.78
CA LEU A 190 -3.59 -8.88 -21.89
C LEU A 190 -5.12 -8.87 -21.85
N LEU A 191 -5.75 -7.72 -21.64
CA LEU A 191 -7.20 -7.63 -21.62
C LEU A 191 -7.79 -7.96 -22.99
N LYS A 192 -7.20 -7.45 -24.08
CA LYS A 192 -7.67 -7.78 -25.45
C LYS A 192 -7.64 -9.28 -25.74
N ASN A 193 -6.59 -9.99 -25.30
CA ASN A 193 -6.48 -11.43 -25.49
C ASN A 193 -7.42 -12.23 -24.57
N ALA A 194 -7.68 -11.72 -23.37
CA ALA A 194 -8.55 -12.37 -22.39
C ALA A 194 -10.04 -12.18 -22.72
N ASP A 195 -10.43 -10.97 -23.12
CA ASP A 195 -11.81 -10.55 -23.37
C ASP A 195 -11.85 -9.37 -24.35
N GLU A 196 -11.93 -9.70 -25.65
CA GLU A 196 -11.95 -8.72 -26.73
C GLU A 196 -13.14 -7.76 -26.63
N GLN A 197 -14.30 -8.26 -26.16
CA GLN A 197 -15.52 -7.45 -26.07
C GLN A 197 -15.38 -6.38 -24.98
N LEU A 198 -14.83 -6.76 -23.83
CA LEU A 198 -14.56 -5.82 -22.73
C LEU A 198 -13.49 -4.78 -23.10
N TYR A 199 -12.45 -5.21 -23.83
CA TYR A 199 -11.43 -4.31 -24.36
C TYR A 199 -12.03 -3.18 -25.21
N TYR A 200 -12.79 -3.52 -26.27
CA TYR A 200 -13.38 -2.48 -27.13
C TYR A 200 -14.41 -1.65 -26.38
N ARG A 201 -15.16 -2.25 -25.44
CA ARG A 201 -16.15 -1.52 -24.65
C ARG A 201 -15.52 -0.38 -23.83
N LEU A 202 -14.45 -0.65 -23.10
CA LEU A 202 -13.77 0.37 -22.29
C LEU A 202 -13.16 1.47 -23.17
N ARG A 203 -12.64 1.09 -24.34
CA ARG A 203 -12.13 2.03 -25.33
C ARG A 203 -13.24 2.92 -25.91
N ASP A 204 -14.40 2.36 -26.25
CA ASP A 204 -15.55 3.09 -26.79
C ASP A 204 -16.19 4.02 -25.75
N LEU A 205 -16.15 3.64 -24.47
CA LEU A 205 -16.51 4.51 -23.35
C LEU A 205 -15.50 5.65 -23.14
N GLY A 206 -14.31 5.58 -23.74
CA GLY A 206 -13.24 6.54 -23.51
C GLY A 206 -12.74 6.52 -22.07
N ILE A 207 -12.67 5.34 -21.45
CA ILE A 207 -12.12 5.13 -20.10
C ILE A 207 -10.68 4.65 -20.23
N PRO A 208 -9.67 5.52 -20.00
CA PRO A 208 -8.27 5.10 -20.05
C PRO A 208 -7.94 4.20 -18.83
N PRO A 209 -7.12 3.15 -19.01
CA PRO A 209 -6.73 2.27 -17.90
C PRO A 209 -5.97 3.02 -16.79
N GLN A 210 -5.33 4.15 -17.10
CA GLN A 210 -4.64 5.01 -16.13
C GLN A 210 -5.57 5.61 -15.08
N THR A 211 -6.84 5.85 -15.41
CA THR A 211 -7.78 6.51 -14.51
C THR A 211 -8.00 5.72 -13.23
N TYR A 212 -8.10 4.39 -13.31
CA TYR A 212 -8.27 3.49 -12.16
C TYR A 212 -7.01 2.71 -11.83
N GLY A 213 -6.25 2.32 -12.86
CA GLY A 213 -5.19 1.34 -12.73
C GLY A 213 -3.91 1.84 -12.07
N ILE A 214 -3.64 3.16 -12.10
CA ILE A 214 -2.47 3.72 -11.41
C ILE A 214 -2.52 3.38 -9.91
N ARG A 215 -3.69 3.56 -9.30
CA ARG A 215 -3.92 3.29 -7.88
C ARG A 215 -3.85 1.79 -7.57
N TRP A 216 -4.49 0.96 -8.39
CA TRP A 216 -4.50 -0.49 -8.22
C TRP A 216 -3.08 -1.06 -8.22
N ILE A 217 -2.25 -0.63 -9.16
CA ILE A 217 -0.87 -1.11 -9.29
C ILE A 217 0.02 -0.52 -8.20
N ARG A 218 0.02 0.81 -7.98
CA ARG A 218 0.92 1.47 -7.00
C ARG A 218 0.69 1.00 -5.57
N LEU A 219 -0.55 0.66 -5.22
CA LEU A 219 -0.92 0.28 -3.86
C LEU A 219 -1.13 -1.23 -3.74
N LEU A 220 -0.70 -2.02 -4.73
CA LEU A 220 -0.87 -3.49 -4.73
C LEU A 220 -2.28 -3.93 -4.35
N PHE A 221 -3.26 -3.25 -4.96
CA PHE A 221 -4.70 -3.45 -4.76
C PHE A 221 -5.20 -3.20 -3.32
N GLY A 222 -4.39 -2.60 -2.45
CA GLY A 222 -4.70 -2.44 -1.02
C GLY A 222 -5.85 -1.49 -0.67
N ARG A 223 -6.35 -0.73 -1.65
CA ARG A 223 -7.58 0.05 -1.50
C ARG A 223 -8.83 -0.64 -2.07
N GLU A 224 -8.65 -1.73 -2.79
CA GLU A 224 -9.74 -2.50 -3.40
C GLU A 224 -10.19 -3.64 -2.46
N PHE A 225 -9.27 -4.12 -1.63
CA PHE A 225 -9.49 -5.20 -0.69
C PHE A 225 -9.27 -4.71 0.74
N HIS A 226 -10.03 -5.28 1.68
CA HIS A 226 -9.81 -5.03 3.10
C HIS A 226 -8.52 -5.72 3.54
N LEU A 227 -7.90 -5.23 4.62
CA LEU A 227 -6.57 -5.67 5.05
C LEU A 227 -6.39 -7.21 5.03
N PRO A 228 -7.27 -8.05 5.62
CA PRO A 228 -7.06 -9.51 5.61
C PRO A 228 -7.04 -10.12 4.20
N SER A 229 -7.97 -9.70 3.34
CA SER A 229 -8.08 -10.15 1.94
C SER A 229 -6.89 -9.66 1.12
N MET A 230 -6.46 -8.42 1.34
CA MET A 230 -5.27 -7.87 0.70
C MET A 230 -4.01 -8.65 1.08
N LEU A 231 -3.85 -9.05 2.35
CA LEU A 231 -2.71 -9.86 2.78
C LEU A 231 -2.66 -11.23 2.08
N GLN A 232 -3.81 -11.90 1.93
CA GLN A 232 -3.88 -13.14 1.14
C GLN A 232 -3.51 -12.93 -0.32
N LEU A 233 -3.86 -11.79 -0.90
CA LEU A 233 -3.46 -11.44 -2.26
C LEU A 233 -1.95 -11.19 -2.33
N TRP A 234 -1.38 -10.51 -1.32
CA TRP A 234 0.06 -10.25 -1.23
C TRP A 234 0.88 -11.53 -1.10
N ASP A 235 0.40 -12.53 -0.35
CA ASP A 235 1.02 -13.86 -0.32
C ASP A 235 1.17 -14.42 -1.73
N ALA A 236 0.12 -14.35 -2.55
CA ALA A 236 0.16 -14.84 -3.93
C ALA A 236 1.07 -13.99 -4.85
N LEU A 237 1.16 -12.68 -4.63
CA LEU A 237 2.01 -11.78 -5.41
C LEU A 237 3.50 -11.97 -5.07
N PHE A 238 3.84 -12.13 -3.78
CA PHE A 238 5.21 -12.20 -3.30
C PHE A 238 5.88 -13.57 -3.46
N VAL A 239 5.12 -14.62 -3.81
CA VAL A 239 5.70 -15.93 -4.23
C VAL A 239 6.73 -15.77 -5.35
N GLU A 240 6.61 -14.73 -6.19
CA GLU A 240 7.51 -14.46 -7.32
C GLU A 240 8.53 -13.34 -7.01
N GLY A 241 8.67 -12.97 -5.74
CA GLY A 241 9.53 -11.88 -5.27
C GLY A 241 9.21 -10.55 -5.93
N ASN A 242 10.25 -9.73 -6.14
CA ASN A 242 10.13 -8.34 -6.61
C ASN A 242 9.66 -8.23 -8.08
N SER A 243 9.55 -9.35 -8.80
CA SER A 243 9.04 -9.36 -10.18
C SER A 243 7.54 -9.10 -10.26
N LEU A 244 6.81 -9.46 -9.18
CA LEU A 244 5.35 -9.32 -9.06
C LEU A 244 4.61 -9.77 -10.32
N GLY A 245 5.06 -10.87 -10.95
CA GLY A 245 4.64 -11.31 -12.28
C GLY A 245 3.15 -11.65 -12.38
N LEU A 246 2.50 -11.97 -11.26
CA LEU A 246 1.07 -12.23 -11.17
C LEU A 246 0.21 -10.94 -11.20
N MET A 247 0.78 -9.78 -10.89
CA MET A 247 0.08 -8.49 -10.77
C MET A 247 -0.75 -8.14 -12.02
N ASP A 248 -0.17 -8.33 -13.20
CA ASP A 248 -0.82 -8.01 -14.49
C ASP A 248 -2.06 -8.87 -14.74
N TYR A 249 -2.02 -10.13 -14.30
CA TYR A 249 -3.12 -11.07 -14.45
C TYR A 249 -4.21 -10.84 -13.41
N VAL A 250 -3.84 -10.47 -12.17
CA VAL A 250 -4.81 -10.02 -11.15
C VAL A 250 -5.59 -8.82 -11.66
N PHE A 251 -4.89 -7.84 -12.25
CA PHE A 251 -5.53 -6.65 -12.82
C PHE A 251 -6.59 -6.99 -13.87
N VAL A 252 -6.25 -7.83 -14.85
CA VAL A 252 -7.21 -8.25 -15.89
C VAL A 252 -8.34 -9.09 -15.30
N THR A 253 -8.03 -9.96 -14.35
CA THR A 253 -9.04 -10.79 -13.68
C THR A 253 -10.04 -9.94 -12.91
N MET A 254 -9.60 -8.88 -12.22
CA MET A 254 -10.52 -7.94 -11.58
C MET A 254 -11.48 -7.30 -12.58
N LEU A 255 -11.00 -6.93 -13.77
CA LEU A 255 -11.87 -6.39 -14.83
C LEU A 255 -12.87 -7.42 -15.35
N THR A 256 -12.43 -8.67 -15.57
CA THR A 256 -13.32 -9.72 -16.08
C THR A 256 -14.36 -10.16 -15.04
N LEU A 257 -14.09 -10.02 -13.74
CA LEU A 257 -15.06 -10.30 -12.68
C LEU A 257 -16.22 -9.30 -12.62
N ILE A 258 -15.98 -8.04 -13.01
CA ILE A 258 -17.03 -7.00 -13.10
C ILE A 258 -17.52 -6.76 -14.53
N ARG A 259 -17.18 -7.68 -15.45
CA ARG A 259 -17.44 -7.59 -16.89
C ARG A 259 -18.88 -7.26 -17.23
N ASP A 260 -19.84 -7.95 -16.63
CA ASP A 260 -21.25 -7.84 -17.02
C ASP A 260 -21.77 -6.41 -16.86
N THR A 261 -21.41 -5.76 -15.75
CA THR A 261 -21.73 -4.35 -15.50
C THR A 261 -21.00 -3.43 -16.49
N LEU A 262 -19.71 -3.67 -16.74
CA LEU A 262 -18.92 -2.86 -17.67
C LEU A 262 -19.43 -2.93 -19.12
N LEU A 263 -19.97 -4.07 -19.54
CA LEU A 263 -20.53 -4.24 -20.88
C LEU A 263 -21.91 -3.59 -21.04
N THR A 264 -22.71 -3.59 -19.99
CA THR A 264 -24.14 -3.24 -20.07
C THR A 264 -24.42 -1.79 -19.71
N ASP A 265 -23.70 -1.24 -18.72
CA ASP A 265 -24.00 0.07 -18.14
C ASP A 265 -23.25 1.23 -18.83
N ASP A 266 -23.57 2.45 -18.41
CA ASP A 266 -23.03 3.70 -18.94
C ASP A 266 -21.66 4.09 -18.34
N TYR A 267 -21.06 5.15 -18.90
CA TYR A 267 -19.76 5.66 -18.47
C TYR A 267 -19.70 5.93 -16.95
N SER A 268 -20.74 6.58 -16.40
CA SER A 268 -20.75 6.99 -15.00
C SER A 268 -20.72 5.78 -14.06
N THR A 269 -21.57 4.79 -14.34
CA THR A 269 -21.67 3.57 -13.54
C THR A 269 -20.39 2.75 -13.62
N CYS A 270 -19.86 2.57 -14.84
CA CYS A 270 -18.59 1.88 -15.06
C CYS A 270 -17.44 2.56 -14.31
N MET A 271 -17.34 3.89 -14.39
CA MET A 271 -16.29 4.65 -13.71
C MET A 271 -16.42 4.53 -12.18
N GLN A 272 -17.63 4.64 -11.64
CA GLN A 272 -17.87 4.48 -10.21
C GLN A 272 -17.43 3.09 -9.73
N LEU A 273 -17.75 2.04 -10.49
CA LEU A 273 -17.37 0.68 -10.18
C LEU A 273 -15.85 0.46 -10.21
N LEU A 274 -15.16 1.05 -11.19
CA LEU A 274 -13.69 0.98 -11.28
C LEU A 274 -12.99 1.78 -10.17
N MET A 275 -13.58 2.91 -9.75
CA MET A 275 -13.06 3.73 -8.65
C MET A 275 -13.33 3.09 -7.27
N LYS A 276 -14.46 2.40 -7.13
CA LYS A 276 -14.89 1.73 -5.89
C LYS A 276 -15.15 0.27 -6.20
N TYR A 277 -14.07 -0.51 -6.21
CA TYR A 277 -14.15 -1.91 -6.56
C TYR A 277 -14.99 -2.68 -5.52
N PRO A 278 -15.85 -3.61 -5.96
CA PRO A 278 -16.68 -4.36 -5.04
C PRO A 278 -15.91 -5.27 -4.06
N PRO A 279 -16.27 -5.29 -2.76
CA PRO A 279 -15.55 -6.06 -1.75
C PRO A 279 -15.98 -7.52 -1.63
N TRP A 280 -16.90 -8.02 -2.46
CA TRP A 280 -17.54 -9.34 -2.28
C TRP A 280 -16.80 -10.50 -2.97
N PHE A 281 -15.69 -10.24 -3.65
CA PHE A 281 -14.93 -11.30 -4.33
C PHE A 281 -13.97 -11.99 -3.37
N GLU A 282 -14.07 -13.32 -3.30
CA GLU A 282 -13.11 -14.15 -2.59
C GLU A 282 -11.74 -14.08 -3.29
N VAL A 283 -10.70 -13.74 -2.52
CA VAL A 283 -9.35 -13.55 -3.06
C VAL A 283 -8.76 -14.86 -3.60
N SER A 284 -9.12 -16.00 -3.00
CA SER A 284 -8.70 -17.32 -3.51
C SER A 284 -9.16 -17.54 -4.95
N ASP A 285 -10.43 -17.21 -5.26
CA ASP A 285 -10.98 -17.35 -6.60
C ASP A 285 -10.32 -16.37 -7.58
N LEU A 286 -10.09 -15.12 -7.14
CA LEU A 286 -9.36 -14.12 -7.91
C LEU A 286 -7.96 -14.61 -8.29
N VAL A 287 -7.20 -15.15 -7.34
CA VAL A 287 -5.83 -15.66 -7.55
C VAL A 287 -5.85 -16.87 -8.48
N GLN A 288 -6.77 -17.82 -8.29
CA GLN A 288 -6.89 -18.99 -9.16
C GLN A 288 -7.19 -18.60 -10.61
N ARG A 289 -8.10 -17.65 -10.83
CA ARG A 289 -8.42 -17.12 -12.16
C ARG A 289 -7.23 -16.39 -12.78
N ALA A 290 -6.49 -15.59 -12.00
CA ALA A 290 -5.28 -14.93 -12.47
C ALA A 290 -4.18 -15.92 -12.87
N LEU A 291 -4.00 -17.00 -12.08
CA LEU A 291 -3.07 -18.09 -12.40
C LEU A 291 -3.48 -18.85 -13.67
N HIS A 292 -4.78 -19.12 -13.83
CA HIS A 292 -5.34 -19.70 -15.04
C HIS A 292 -5.07 -18.81 -16.25
N LEU A 293 -5.39 -17.51 -16.17
CA LEU A 293 -5.16 -16.56 -17.26
C LEU A 293 -3.68 -16.49 -17.67
N ARG A 294 -2.77 -16.62 -16.71
CA ARG A 294 -1.33 -16.63 -16.95
C ARG A 294 -0.85 -17.90 -17.65
N ASN A 295 -1.32 -19.05 -17.20
CA ASN A 295 -0.91 -20.33 -17.77
C ASN A 295 -2.06 -21.36 -17.69
N PRO A 296 -2.95 -21.36 -18.69
CA PRO A 296 -4.11 -22.26 -18.73
C PRO A 296 -3.72 -23.75 -18.76
N ALA A 297 -2.51 -24.07 -19.23
CA ALA A 297 -2.03 -25.45 -19.29
C ALA A 297 -1.61 -26.00 -17.92
N ARG A 298 -1.17 -25.12 -17.01
CA ARG A 298 -0.74 -25.50 -15.65
C ARG A 298 -1.85 -25.38 -14.62
N TYR A 299 -2.72 -24.39 -14.78
CA TYR A 299 -3.80 -24.09 -13.85
C TYR A 299 -5.13 -24.26 -14.57
N PRO A 300 -5.96 -25.25 -14.20
CA PRO A 300 -7.25 -25.47 -14.85
C PRO A 300 -8.21 -24.31 -14.57
N ASP A 301 -9.21 -24.14 -15.43
CA ASP A 301 -10.23 -23.10 -15.24
C ASP A 301 -10.95 -23.33 -13.90
N PRO A 302 -10.90 -22.35 -12.96
CA PRO A 302 -11.61 -22.49 -11.71
C PRO A 302 -13.11 -22.56 -12.00
N VAL A 303 -13.73 -23.65 -11.52
CA VAL A 303 -15.16 -23.90 -11.67
C VAL A 303 -15.94 -22.63 -11.31
N PRO A 304 -16.92 -22.18 -12.11
CA PRO A 304 -17.67 -20.98 -11.80
C PRO A 304 -18.38 -21.16 -10.46
N HIS A 305 -17.88 -20.58 -9.38
CA HIS A 305 -18.71 -20.21 -8.24
C HIS A 305 -19.60 -19.06 -8.71
N VAL A 306 -20.64 -19.40 -9.47
CA VAL A 306 -21.71 -18.47 -9.81
C VAL A 306 -22.48 -18.23 -8.52
N ARG A 307 -22.09 -17.21 -7.73
CA ARG A 307 -23.09 -16.51 -6.94
C ARG A 307 -23.81 -15.61 -7.94
N GLU A 308 -24.99 -16.05 -8.38
CA GLU A 308 -25.84 -15.29 -9.29
C GLU A 308 -26.11 -13.90 -8.68
N TRP A 309 -26.03 -12.86 -9.51
CA TRP A 309 -26.37 -11.46 -9.16
C TRP A 309 -27.72 -11.32 -8.43
N THR A 310 -28.63 -12.28 -8.61
CA THR A 310 -29.95 -12.35 -7.99
C THR A 310 -29.92 -12.50 -6.47
N GLN A 311 -28.93 -13.19 -5.89
CA GLN A 311 -28.82 -13.36 -4.44
C GLN A 311 -28.22 -12.14 -3.72
N ILE A 312 -27.49 -11.28 -4.45
CA ILE A 312 -26.77 -10.13 -3.87
C ILE A 312 -27.72 -8.96 -3.54
N ASN A 313 -28.83 -8.83 -4.28
CA ASN A 313 -29.84 -7.80 -4.00
C ASN A 313 -30.64 -8.06 -2.71
N GLU A 314 -30.74 -9.31 -2.24
CA GLU A 314 -31.40 -9.62 -0.96
C GLU A 314 -30.52 -9.24 0.24
N ASP A 315 -29.21 -9.42 0.13
CA ASP A 315 -28.24 -9.03 1.18
C ASP A 315 -28.00 -7.51 1.26
N MET A 316 -28.24 -6.77 0.17
CA MET A 316 -28.19 -5.30 0.16
C MET A 316 -29.35 -4.66 0.95
N HIS A 317 -30.41 -5.41 1.29
CA HIS A 317 -31.61 -4.88 1.97
C HIS A 317 -31.86 -5.52 3.34
N THR A 318 -31.03 -6.46 3.78
CA THR A 318 -31.07 -6.96 5.16
C THR A 318 -30.16 -6.09 6.04
N PRO A 319 -30.70 -5.36 7.03
CA PRO A 319 -29.85 -4.71 8.02
C PRO A 319 -29.08 -5.80 8.79
N SER A 320 -27.78 -5.58 8.94
CA SER A 320 -26.88 -6.46 9.71
C SER A 320 -27.50 -6.85 11.07
N PRO A 321 -27.34 -8.09 11.57
CA PRO A 321 -27.97 -8.57 12.82
C PRO A 321 -27.51 -7.84 14.09
N ASN A 322 -26.66 -6.81 14.00
CA ASN A 322 -26.11 -6.06 15.12
C ASN A 322 -26.90 -4.80 15.49
N GLN A 323 -28.11 -4.58 14.95
CA GLN A 323 -29.06 -3.66 15.58
C GLN A 323 -29.82 -4.39 16.70
N LEU A 324 -29.12 -4.60 17.83
CA LEU A 324 -29.82 -4.80 19.10
C LEU A 324 -30.71 -3.57 19.32
N HIS A 325 -32.01 -3.80 19.25
CA HIS A 325 -33.03 -2.86 19.71
C HIS A 325 -32.70 -2.48 21.16
N ILE A 326 -32.15 -1.29 21.36
CA ILE A 326 -32.16 -0.65 22.68
C ILE A 326 -33.61 -0.20 22.88
N GLN A 327 -34.42 -1.05 23.51
CA GLN A 327 -35.64 -0.58 24.16
C GLN A 327 -35.21 0.30 25.34
N GLU A 328 -35.51 1.60 25.25
CA GLU A 328 -35.44 2.53 26.37
C GLU A 328 -36.40 2.07 27.47
N ASP A 329 -35.89 1.34 28.47
CA ASP A 329 -36.58 1.21 29.75
C ASP A 329 -36.16 2.36 30.68
N ARG A 330 -37.12 3.24 30.97
CA ARG A 330 -36.97 4.38 31.88
C ARG A 330 -37.11 3.88 33.31
N SER A 331 -35.99 3.68 34.01
CA SER A 331 -35.93 3.72 35.47
C SER A 331 -34.50 4.03 35.94
N PRO A 332 -34.29 4.97 36.88
CA PRO A 332 -32.95 5.34 37.34
C PRO A 332 -32.47 4.38 38.46
N PRO A 333 -31.24 3.84 38.41
CA PRO A 333 -30.68 3.15 39.56
C PRO A 333 -29.81 4.08 40.43
N GLU A 334 -29.85 3.77 41.73
CA GLU A 334 -29.38 4.54 42.86
C GLU A 334 -27.86 4.74 42.95
N VAL A 335 -27.48 5.83 43.62
CA VAL A 335 -26.11 6.19 43.97
C VAL A 335 -25.62 5.31 45.12
N VAL A 336 -24.60 4.48 44.88
CA VAL A 336 -23.80 3.86 45.95
C VAL A 336 -22.35 4.33 45.82
N LYS A 337 -21.84 4.97 46.88
CA LYS A 337 -20.45 5.43 47.05
C LYS A 337 -19.58 4.31 47.64
N MET A 338 -18.26 4.48 47.44
CA MET A 338 -17.06 3.87 48.09
C MET A 338 -16.30 2.90 47.18
N SER A 339 -14.96 2.84 47.11
CA SER A 339 -13.83 3.52 47.76
C SER A 339 -12.57 3.22 46.93
N HIS A 340 -11.58 4.11 46.92
CA HIS A 340 -10.27 3.91 46.28
C HIS A 340 -9.50 2.69 46.80
N LYS A 341 -8.82 1.96 45.89
CA LYS A 341 -7.46 1.42 46.04
C LYS A 341 -6.96 0.75 44.75
N GLY A 342 -5.71 1.06 44.37
CA GLY A 342 -4.85 0.17 43.57
C GLY A 342 -4.72 0.51 42.08
N VAL A 343 -3.61 1.16 41.71
CA VAL A 343 -3.15 1.31 40.32
C VAL A 343 -2.43 0.03 39.91
N HIS A 344 -2.93 -0.67 38.88
CA HIS A 344 -2.16 -1.63 38.08
C HIS A 344 -2.48 -1.38 36.61
N LYS A 345 -1.44 -1.13 35.80
CA LYS A 345 -1.50 -1.11 34.34
C LYS A 345 -1.93 -2.49 33.86
N GLN A 346 -3.14 -2.61 33.29
CA GLN A 346 -3.53 -3.78 32.49
C GLN A 346 -3.02 -3.57 31.06
N HIS A 347 -2.16 -4.48 30.60
CA HIS A 347 -1.94 -4.72 29.19
C HIS A 347 -3.24 -5.27 28.59
N SER A 348 -3.65 -4.75 27.44
CA SER A 348 -4.75 -5.30 26.65
C SER A 348 -4.29 -6.60 26.01
N ASP A 349 -4.73 -7.74 26.54
CA ASP A 349 -4.52 -9.06 25.95
C ASP A 349 -5.33 -9.17 24.65
N ILE A 350 -4.64 -9.11 23.51
CA ILE A 350 -5.22 -9.45 22.21
C ILE A 350 -5.19 -10.98 22.10
N SER A 351 -6.35 -11.60 21.94
CA SER A 351 -6.44 -13.04 21.67
C SER A 351 -7.16 -13.31 20.36
N TYR A 352 -6.62 -14.26 19.60
CA TYR A 352 -7.18 -14.71 18.33
C TYR A 352 -8.07 -15.92 18.57
N GLN A 353 -9.37 -15.79 18.31
CA GLN A 353 -10.27 -16.94 18.30
C GLN A 353 -10.72 -17.28 16.88
N LEU A 354 -10.55 -18.55 16.52
CA LEU A 354 -11.11 -19.13 15.30
C LEU A 354 -12.62 -19.31 15.50
N VAL A 355 -13.42 -18.53 14.80
CA VAL A 355 -14.86 -18.79 14.71
C VAL A 355 -15.11 -19.63 13.45
N ASN A 356 -15.65 -20.83 13.64
CA ASN A 356 -16.04 -21.77 12.57
C ASN A 356 -14.94 -22.17 11.58
N GLY A 357 -13.67 -22.11 11.99
CA GLY A 357 -12.54 -22.63 11.22
C GLY A 357 -12.21 -21.88 9.93
N THR A 358 -12.78 -20.70 9.69
CA THR A 358 -12.54 -19.91 8.47
C THR A 358 -12.46 -18.39 8.68
N GLN A 359 -12.81 -17.87 9.86
CA GLN A 359 -12.64 -16.43 10.18
C GLN A 359 -11.83 -16.22 11.45
N LEU A 360 -10.82 -15.35 11.33
CA LEU A 360 -10.08 -14.76 12.44
C LEU A 360 -10.81 -13.49 12.89
N VAL A 361 -11.34 -13.50 14.11
CA VAL A 361 -11.97 -12.33 14.72
C VAL A 361 -11.07 -11.83 15.85
N ILE A 362 -10.72 -10.54 15.80
CA ILE A 362 -9.96 -9.87 16.86
C ILE A 362 -10.94 -9.58 18.00
N VAL A 363 -10.71 -10.19 19.17
CA VAL A 363 -11.45 -9.86 20.39
C VAL A 363 -10.54 -8.99 21.26
N LEU A 364 -10.96 -7.74 21.50
CA LEU A 364 -10.33 -6.84 22.47
C LEU A 364 -11.00 -7.07 23.83
N HIS A 365 -10.23 -7.46 24.84
CA HIS A 365 -10.70 -7.62 26.22
C HIS A 365 -10.46 -6.39 27.08
#